data_AF-A0A7X8JYJ4-F1
#
_entry.id   AF-A0A7X8JYJ4-F1
#
_cell.length_a   1.000
_cell.length_b   1.000
_cell.length_c   1.000
_cell.angle_alpha   90.00
_cell.angle_beta   90.00
_cell.angle_gamma   90.00
#
_symmetry.space_group_name_H-M   'P 1'
#
loop_
_entity.id
_entity.type
_entity.pdbx_description
1 polymer ?
#
loop_
_entity_poly.entity_id
_entity_poly.type
_entity_poly.pdbx_seq_one_letter_code
_entity_poly.pdbx_strand_id
1 'polypeptide(L)'
;MKIWGEIPKVSGVYSKKKSVEKADKADKLSSKTDAVSISKEAKDIQTVMKALKNTPDVRSELVDKLKDKYEAGEYEVKESDIADKILKSVMDKKV
;
A
#
# COMPACT_ATOMS: atom_id res chain seq x y z
N MET A 1 18.76 -21.22 87.93
CA MET A 1 17.81 -20.16 87.53
C MET A 1 17.52 -20.35 86.04
N LYS A 2 16.30 -20.76 85.67
CA LYS A 2 15.91 -21.02 84.27
C LYS A 2 15.29 -19.74 83.72
N ILE A 3 15.96 -19.08 82.78
CA ILE A 3 15.39 -17.97 82.02
C ILE A 3 14.78 -18.54 80.74
N TRP A 4 13.45 -18.52 80.67
CA TRP A 4 12.68 -18.73 79.45
C TRP A 4 12.56 -17.36 78.80
N GLY A 5 13.19 -17.16 77.64
CA GLY A 5 13.16 -15.90 76.91
C GLY A 5 12.77 -16.19 75.46
N GLU A 6 11.57 -15.79 75.08
CA GLU A 6 11.05 -15.87 73.72
C GLU A 6 11.95 -15.07 72.75
N ILE A 7 12.41 -15.73 71.69
CA ILE A 7 13.22 -15.08 70.64
C ILE A 7 12.27 -14.41 69.65
N PRO A 8 12.28 -13.07 69.48
CA PRO A 8 11.44 -12.42 68.49
C PRO A 8 11.93 -12.75 67.07
N LYS A 9 11.05 -13.35 66.26
CA LYS A 9 11.29 -13.73 64.86
C LYS A 9 11.61 -12.50 64.00
N VAL A 10 12.87 -12.33 63.61
CA VAL A 10 13.34 -11.24 62.72
C VAL A 10 13.27 -11.56 61.22
N SER A 11 12.51 -12.59 60.80
CA SER A 11 12.41 -12.98 59.38
C SER A 11 11.52 -12.07 58.53
N GLY A 12 10.95 -10.99 59.08
CA GLY A 12 10.01 -10.10 58.38
C GLY A 12 10.64 -8.87 57.70
N VAL A 13 11.94 -8.61 57.89
CA VAL A 13 12.58 -7.37 57.42
C VAL A 13 13.15 -7.50 56.00
N TYR A 14 13.45 -8.72 55.53
CA TYR A 14 14.02 -8.95 54.20
C TYR A 14 12.97 -9.09 53.07
N SER A 15 11.67 -9.16 53.39
CA SER A 15 10.61 -9.46 52.41
C SER A 15 9.65 -8.30 52.14
N LYS A 16 9.95 -7.07 52.58
CA LYS A 16 9.19 -5.89 52.14
C LYS A 16 9.69 -5.47 50.76
N LYS A 17 9.02 -6.03 49.75
CA LYS A 17 8.89 -5.49 48.41
C LYS A 17 8.65 -3.98 48.49
N LYS A 18 9.69 -3.18 48.23
CA LYS A 18 9.52 -1.79 47.83
C LYS A 18 9.20 -1.85 46.34
N SER A 19 7.91 -1.91 46.01
CA SER A 19 7.46 -1.57 44.66
C SER A 19 8.07 -0.22 44.32
N VAL A 20 8.99 -0.21 43.36
CA VAL A 20 9.50 1.01 42.74
C VAL A 20 8.38 1.49 41.82
N GLU A 21 7.32 2.04 42.41
CA GLU A 21 6.47 2.97 41.69
C GLU A 21 7.29 4.24 41.48
N LYS A 22 7.72 4.43 40.24
CA LYS A 22 7.97 5.69 39.52
C LYS A 22 9.14 5.54 38.55
N ALA A 23 8.84 4.94 37.41
CA ALA A 23 9.33 5.45 36.13
C ALA A 23 8.27 5.28 35.01
N ASP A 24 6.98 5.27 35.33
CA ASP A 24 5.91 5.48 34.34
C ASP A 24 5.77 6.96 33.96
N LYS A 25 6.91 7.59 33.65
CA LYS A 25 7.02 8.87 32.94
C LYS A 25 8.35 8.90 32.18
N ALA A 26 8.60 7.87 31.37
CA ALA A 26 9.15 8.16 30.04
C ALA A 26 7.99 8.73 29.21
N ASP A 27 7.61 9.95 29.59
CA ASP A 27 6.63 10.77 28.93
C ASP A 27 7.09 10.92 27.48
N LYS A 28 6.40 10.23 26.57
CA LYS A 28 6.35 10.55 25.15
C LYS A 28 7.67 11.06 24.57
N LEU A 29 8.74 10.28 24.67
CA LEU A 29 9.67 10.22 23.56
C LEU A 29 8.93 9.43 22.47
N SER A 30 7.92 10.08 21.88
CA SER A 30 7.65 9.91 20.46
C SER A 30 8.99 10.19 19.83
N SER A 31 9.78 9.11 19.62
CA SER A 31 10.84 9.11 18.64
C SER A 31 10.18 9.77 17.45
N LYS A 32 10.55 11.01 17.16
CA LYS A 32 9.89 11.82 16.16
C LYS A 32 10.05 11.01 14.89
N THR A 33 9.02 10.22 14.55
CA THR A 33 9.09 9.29 13.44
C THR A 33 9.23 10.20 12.25
N ASP A 34 10.33 10.07 11.52
CA ASP A 34 10.54 10.86 10.33
C ASP A 34 9.31 10.71 9.44
N ALA A 35 8.54 11.80 9.35
CA ALA A 35 7.27 11.81 8.65
C ALA A 35 7.56 12.22 7.21
N VAL A 36 7.52 11.24 6.31
CA VAL A 36 7.61 11.51 4.87
C VAL A 36 6.28 12.12 4.42
N SER A 37 6.31 13.43 4.12
CA SER A 37 5.16 14.12 3.55
C SER A 37 5.23 14.07 2.02
N ILE A 38 4.42 13.19 1.42
CA ILE A 38 4.26 13.11 -0.03
C ILE A 38 3.22 14.16 -0.45
N SER A 39 3.52 14.95 -1.49
CA SER A 39 2.56 15.92 -2.04
C SER A 39 1.26 15.22 -2.48
N LYS A 40 0.15 15.94 -2.43
CA LYS A 40 -1.16 15.40 -2.85
C LYS A 40 -1.11 14.89 -4.29
N GLU A 41 -0.51 15.68 -5.18
CA GLU A 41 -0.30 15.34 -6.60
C GLU A 41 0.51 14.06 -6.78
N ALA A 42 1.58 13.86 -5.99
CA ALA A 42 2.38 12.64 -6.09
C ALA A 42 1.61 11.39 -5.64
N LYS A 43 0.69 11.51 -4.66
CA LYS A 43 -0.21 10.42 -4.29
C LYS A 43 -1.21 10.11 -5.40
N ASP A 44 -1.72 11.14 -6.08
CA ASP A 44 -2.64 10.99 -7.20
C ASP A 44 -1.95 10.28 -8.38
N ILE A 45 -0.74 10.72 -8.74
CA ILE A 45 0.08 10.06 -9.77
C ILE A 45 0.35 8.60 -9.40
N GLN A 46 0.73 8.31 -8.15
CA GLN A 46 0.98 6.94 -7.72
C GLN A 46 -0.28 6.06 -7.83
N THR A 47 -1.45 6.62 -7.55
CA THR A 47 -2.74 5.92 -7.65
C THR A 47 -3.08 5.62 -9.10
N VAL A 48 -2.93 6.60 -9.99
CA VAL A 48 -3.12 6.43 -11.44
C VAL A 48 -2.14 5.40 -12.01
N MET A 49 -0.86 5.48 -11.65
CA MET A 49 0.16 4.53 -12.09
C MET A 49 -0.14 3.10 -11.63
N LYS A 50 -0.66 2.90 -10.41
CA LYS A 50 -1.11 1.59 -9.94
C LYS A 50 -2.28 1.07 -10.77
N ALA A 51 -3.26 1.92 -11.07
CA ALA A 51 -4.40 1.54 -11.90
C ALA A 51 -3.97 1.17 -13.34
N LEU A 52 -3.04 1.92 -13.93
CA LEU A 52 -2.50 1.63 -15.25
C LEU A 52 -1.72 0.30 -15.28
N LYS A 53 -0.93 0.00 -14.24
CA LYS A 53 -0.21 -1.28 -14.13
C LYS A 53 -1.13 -2.49 -14.02
N ASN A 54 -2.28 -2.32 -13.38
CA ASN A 54 -3.28 -3.39 -13.25
C ASN A 54 -4.13 -3.56 -14.51
N THR A 55 -4.01 -2.65 -15.48
CA THR A 55 -4.75 -2.74 -16.74
C THR A 55 -4.04 -3.73 -17.66
N PRO A 56 -4.75 -4.73 -18.22
CA PRO A 56 -4.12 -5.68 -19.12
C PRO A 56 -3.63 -5.00 -20.39
N ASP A 57 -2.46 -5.41 -20.87
CA ASP A 57 -1.84 -4.91 -22.10
C ASP A 57 -2.74 -5.17 -23.32
N VAL A 58 -3.38 -6.34 -23.34
CA VAL A 58 -4.36 -6.72 -24.35
C VAL A 58 -5.77 -6.66 -23.76
N ARG A 59 -6.66 -5.92 -24.43
CA ARG A 59 -8.09 -5.89 -24.10
C ARG A 59 -8.79 -7.08 -24.76
N SER A 60 -8.62 -8.27 -24.18
CA SER A 60 -9.10 -9.54 -24.74
C SER A 60 -10.57 -9.49 -25.15
N GLU A 61 -11.44 -8.87 -24.34
CA GLU A 61 -12.87 -8.69 -24.65
C GLU A 61 -13.14 -8.02 -26.01
N LEU A 62 -12.35 -7.00 -26.38
CA LEU A 62 -12.49 -6.32 -27.67
C LEU A 62 -11.92 -7.16 -28.80
N VAL A 63 -10.81 -7.84 -28.54
CA VAL A 63 -10.16 -8.72 -29.52
C VAL A 63 -11.09 -9.87 -29.88
N ASP A 64 -11.68 -10.53 -28.88
CA ASP A 64 -12.55 -11.68 -29.10
C ASP A 64 -13.85 -11.24 -29.80
N LYS A 65 -14.44 -10.10 -29.40
CA LYS A 65 -15.57 -9.52 -30.15
C LYS A 65 -15.26 -9.23 -31.62
N LEU A 66 -14.04 -8.78 -31.93
CA LEU A 66 -13.61 -8.54 -33.30
C LEU A 66 -13.38 -9.85 -34.06
N LYS A 67 -12.82 -10.87 -33.41
CA LYS A 67 -12.68 -12.21 -33.99
C LYS A 67 -14.04 -12.81 -34.31
N ASP A 68 -15.00 -12.74 -33.39
CA ASP A 68 -16.36 -13.26 -33.60
C ASP A 68 -17.01 -12.62 -34.84
N LYS A 69 -16.90 -11.30 -34.97
CA LYS A 69 -17.39 -10.57 -36.16
C LYS A 69 -16.69 -10.95 -37.44
N TYR A 70 -15.39 -11.23 -37.35
CA TYR A 70 -14.59 -11.66 -38.49
C TYR A 70 -14.99 -13.07 -38.95
N GLU A 71 -15.15 -14.01 -38.01
CA GLU A 71 -15.61 -15.37 -38.27
C GLU A 71 -17.05 -15.41 -38.80
N ALA A 72 -17.92 -14.54 -38.30
CA ALA A 72 -19.29 -14.39 -38.80
C ALA A 72 -19.38 -13.75 -40.20
N GLY A 73 -18.27 -13.23 -40.75
CA GLY A 73 -18.27 -12.52 -42.04
C GLY A 73 -18.93 -11.13 -41.99
N GLU A 74 -19.25 -10.63 -40.80
CA GLU A 74 -19.86 -9.31 -40.57
C GLU A 74 -18.82 -8.18 -40.46
N TYR A 75 -17.53 -8.52 -40.57
CA TYR A 75 -16.45 -7.55 -40.56
C TYR A 75 -16.26 -6.93 -41.96
N GLU A 76 -16.96 -5.84 -42.20
CA GLU A 76 -16.83 -5.04 -43.42
C GLU A 76 -15.88 -3.85 -43.21
N VAL A 77 -14.87 -3.73 -44.06
CA VAL A 77 -13.96 -2.58 -44.07
C VAL A 77 -14.23 -1.76 -45.32
N LYS A 78 -14.62 -0.49 -45.14
CA LYS A 78 -14.85 0.43 -46.25
C LYS A 78 -13.53 0.90 -46.84
N GLU A 79 -13.45 0.99 -48.16
CA GLU A 79 -12.26 1.46 -48.88
C GLU A 79 -11.88 2.91 -48.48
N SER A 80 -12.88 3.75 -48.21
CA SER A 80 -12.68 5.11 -47.70
C SER A 80 -11.92 5.12 -46.38
N ASP A 81 -12.27 4.23 -45.46
CA ASP A 81 -11.69 4.17 -44.11
C ASP A 81 -10.22 3.73 -44.17
N ILE A 82 -9.87 2.90 -45.16
CA ILE A 82 -8.49 2.50 -45.44
C ILE A 82 -7.69 3.70 -45.95
N ALA A 83 -8.21 4.41 -46.95
CA ALA A 83 -7.56 5.58 -47.52
C ALA A 83 -7.34 6.68 -46.46
N ASP A 84 -8.35 6.96 -45.65
CA ASP A 84 -8.29 7.93 -44.56
C ASP A 84 -7.23 7.56 -43.52
N LYS A 85 -7.13 6.27 -43.14
CA LYS A 85 -6.07 5.81 -42.22
C LYS A 85 -4.67 5.96 -42.81
N ILE A 86 -4.48 5.67 -44.09
CA ILE A 86 -3.18 5.82 -44.77
C ILE A 86 -2.78 7.30 -44.78
N LEU A 87 -3.68 8.19 -45.21
CA LEU A 87 -3.42 9.63 -45.26
C LEU A 87 -3.11 10.18 -43.88
N LYS A 88 -3.91 9.82 -42.87
CA LYS A 88 -3.67 10.22 -41.48
C LYS A 88 -2.31 9.73 -40.97
N SER A 89 -1.96 8.47 -41.21
CA SER A 89 -0.66 7.93 -40.77
C SER A 89 0.53 8.64 -41.43
N VAL A 90 0.39 9.13 -42.65
CA VAL A 90 1.45 9.89 -43.34
C VAL A 90 1.54 11.32 -42.81
N MET A 91 0.40 11.95 -42.48
CA MET A 91 0.36 13.30 -41.90
C MET A 91 0.89 13.32 -40.46
N ASP A 92 0.49 12.35 -39.62
CA ASP A 92 0.91 12.24 -38.22
C ASP A 92 2.43 11.99 -38.10
N LYS A 93 3.04 11.35 -39.12
CA LYS A 93 4.49 11.08 -39.17
C LYS A 93 5.33 12.30 -39.54
N LYS A 94 4.71 13.44 -39.88
CA LYS A 94 5.39 14.65 -40.37
C LYS A 94 5.71 15.66 -39.25
N VAL A 95 5.86 15.20 -38.00
CA VAL A 95 6.30 15.99 -36.85
C VAL A 95 7.71 15.58 -36.44
#